data_AF-A0A0N0K9P4-F1
#
_entry.id   AF-A0A0N0K9P4-F1
#
_cell.length_a   1.000
_cell.length_b   1.000
_cell.length_c   1.000
_cell.angle_alpha   90.00
_cell.angle_beta   90.00
_cell.angle_gamma   90.00
#
_symmetry.space_group_name_H-M   'P 1'
#
loop_
_entity.id
_entity.type
_entity.pdbx_description
1 polymer ?
#
loop_
_entity_poly.entity_id
_entity_poly.type
_entity_poly.pdbx_seq_one_letter_code
_entity_poly.pdbx_strand_id
1 'polypeptide(L)'
;MALALLQTVPQAVQARPPQALACAVIAAPDGLDAQLADSMLTLDETRSKSAMDTLHTLVDRCAADQFLNDKEREAYFGYVLGRMARDGLDPRLKAEGIPADLIDKALDIGPGNANNPATQVTQGDLRRVSTALTEAGKDPAKVTPVGWGLITAWIAATAQMFDALRVLD
;
A
#
# COMPACT_ATOMS: atom_id res chain seq x y z
N MET A 1 6.61 29.06 -48.51
CA MET A 1 6.02 28.72 -47.20
C MET A 1 6.20 27.23 -46.98
N ALA A 2 7.07 26.82 -46.05
CA ALA A 2 7.22 25.44 -45.65
C ALA A 2 6.77 25.31 -44.19
N LEU A 3 5.70 24.57 -43.95
CA LEU A 3 5.20 24.22 -42.62
C LEU A 3 6.13 23.15 -42.03
N ALA A 4 6.84 23.49 -40.96
CA ALA A 4 7.56 22.50 -40.16
C ALA A 4 6.57 21.88 -39.15
N LEU A 5 6.26 20.59 -39.34
CA LEU A 5 5.52 19.77 -38.38
C LEU A 5 6.48 19.41 -37.24
N LEU A 6 6.28 20.04 -36.09
CA LEU A 6 6.90 19.62 -34.82
C LEU A 6 6.28 18.28 -34.42
N GLN A 7 7.04 17.19 -34.61
CA GLN A 7 6.71 15.89 -34.05
C GLN A 7 7.00 15.93 -32.55
N THR A 8 5.94 15.97 -31.73
CA THR A 8 6.05 15.75 -30.29
C THR A 8 6.39 14.28 -30.07
N VAL A 9 7.65 14.00 -29.77
CA VAL A 9 8.08 12.68 -29.30
C VAL A 9 7.35 12.41 -27.98
N PRO A 10 6.63 11.29 -27.83
CA PRO A 10 6.02 10.95 -26.56
C PRO A 10 7.15 10.81 -25.53
N GLN A 11 7.14 11.68 -24.52
CA GLN A 11 8.01 11.50 -23.36
C GLN A 11 7.58 10.17 -22.73
N ALA A 12 8.45 9.17 -22.82
CA ALA A 12 8.31 7.98 -22.01
C ALA A 12 8.38 8.44 -20.55
N VAL A 13 7.22 8.42 -19.90
CA VAL A 13 7.12 8.54 -18.46
C VAL A 13 7.95 7.39 -17.89
N GLN A 14 9.15 7.70 -17.41
CA GLN A 14 10.04 6.70 -16.83
C GLN A 14 9.58 6.47 -15.40
N ALA A 15 9.09 5.27 -15.12
CA ALA A 15 8.79 4.82 -13.76
C ALA A 15 10.00 5.11 -12.85
N ARG A 16 9.71 5.60 -11.64
CA ARG A 16 10.74 6.03 -10.69
C ARG A 16 11.67 4.86 -10.35
N PRO A 17 13.00 5.06 -10.26
CA PRO A 17 13.91 3.97 -9.93
C PRO A 17 13.54 3.33 -8.57
N PRO A 18 13.54 1.99 -8.46
CA PRO A 18 13.12 1.29 -7.24
C PRO A 18 13.84 1.74 -5.97
N GLN A 19 15.10 2.18 -6.10
CA GLN A 19 15.92 2.66 -4.99
C GLN A 19 15.37 3.97 -4.38
N ALA A 20 14.80 4.86 -5.21
CA ALA A 20 14.24 6.12 -4.75
C ALA A 20 12.96 5.88 -3.92
N LEU A 21 12.14 4.90 -4.31
CA LEU A 21 10.97 4.48 -3.53
C LEU A 21 11.37 3.77 -2.23
N ALA A 22 12.51 3.05 -2.22
CA ALA A 22 12.97 2.28 -1.07
C ALA A 22 13.60 3.10 0.07
N CYS A 23 13.97 4.37 -0.15
CA CYS A 23 14.74 5.17 0.83
C CYS A 23 14.11 5.18 2.23
N ALA A 24 12.83 5.55 2.35
CA ALA A 24 12.16 5.65 3.64
C ALA A 24 11.98 4.28 4.32
N VAL A 25 11.73 3.22 3.53
CA VAL A 25 11.60 1.85 4.04
C VAL A 25 12.93 1.34 4.60
N ILE A 26 14.05 1.58 3.89
CA ILE A 26 15.39 1.18 4.33
C ILE A 26 15.82 1.95 5.58
N ALA A 27 15.46 3.23 5.65
CA ALA A 27 15.90 4.12 6.71
C ALA A 27 14.96 4.15 7.92
N ALA A 28 13.90 3.33 7.91
CA ALA A 28 12.97 3.19 8.99
C ALA A 28 13.62 2.55 10.23
N PRO A 29 13.30 3.01 11.44
CA PRO A 29 13.71 2.33 12.66
C PRO A 29 12.96 1.00 12.83
N ASP A 30 13.59 0.06 13.54
CA ASP A 30 12.99 -1.24 13.85
C ASP A 30 11.62 -1.08 14.52
N GLY A 31 10.64 -1.85 14.03
CA GLY A 31 9.28 -1.88 14.56
C GLY A 31 8.36 -0.74 14.10
N LEU A 32 8.82 0.18 13.25
CA LEU A 32 7.94 1.21 12.68
C LEU A 32 6.84 0.58 11.81
N ASP A 33 7.17 -0.45 11.02
CA ASP A 33 6.21 -1.23 10.24
C ASP A 33 5.06 -1.80 11.09
N ALA A 34 5.37 -2.36 12.26
CA ALA A 34 4.38 -2.87 13.20
C ALA A 34 3.50 -1.75 13.78
N GLN A 35 4.07 -0.59 14.09
CA GLN A 35 3.31 0.58 14.57
C GLN A 35 2.41 1.18 13.49
N LEU A 36 2.87 1.20 12.23
CA LEU A 36 2.06 1.63 11.09
C LEU A 36 0.93 0.62 10.81
N ALA A 37 1.20 -0.68 10.96
CA ALA A 37 0.16 -1.71 10.91
C ALA A 37 -0.89 -1.53 12.03
N ASP A 38 -0.46 -1.21 13.26
CA ASP A 38 -1.39 -0.88 14.35
C ASP A 38 -2.26 0.34 14.02
N SER A 39 -1.66 1.34 13.36
CA SER A 39 -2.36 2.55 12.94
C SER A 39 -3.47 2.25 11.92
N MET A 40 -3.30 1.22 11.08
CA MET A 40 -4.33 0.75 10.13
C MET A 40 -5.48 -0.01 10.79
N LEU A 41 -5.29 -0.47 12.03
CA LEU A 41 -6.24 -1.30 12.78
C LEU A 41 -7.04 -0.49 13.80
N THR A 42 -6.74 0.80 13.97
CA THR A 42 -7.37 1.66 14.96
C THR A 42 -7.90 2.95 14.36
N LEU A 43 -9.01 3.45 14.90
CA LEU A 43 -9.53 4.79 14.60
C LEU A 43 -9.02 5.84 15.60
N ASP A 44 -8.25 5.42 16.60
CA ASP A 44 -7.67 6.32 17.60
C ASP A 44 -6.40 6.96 17.05
N GLU A 45 -6.56 8.13 16.44
CA GLU A 45 -5.45 8.91 15.88
C GLU A 45 -4.34 9.22 16.89
N THR A 46 -4.66 9.30 18.19
CA THR A 46 -3.66 9.57 19.22
C THR A 46 -2.66 8.43 19.36
N ARG A 47 -3.09 7.19 19.12
CA ARG A 47 -2.24 6.00 19.11
C ARG A 47 -1.35 5.91 17.87
N SER A 48 -1.81 6.48 16.76
CA SER A 48 -1.10 6.47 15.47
C SER A 48 -0.10 7.63 15.35
N LYS A 49 -0.30 8.72 16.10
CA LYS A 49 0.45 9.98 15.93
C LYS A 49 1.97 9.81 15.89
N SER A 50 2.55 9.11 16.85
CA SER A 50 4.01 8.97 16.93
C SER A 50 4.60 8.25 15.69
N ALA A 51 3.91 7.21 15.22
CA ALA A 51 4.34 6.46 14.04
C ALA A 51 4.20 7.30 12.77
N MET A 52 3.10 8.06 12.65
CA MET A 52 2.88 8.98 11.52
C MET A 52 3.89 10.13 11.49
N ASP A 53 4.18 10.76 12.64
CA ASP A 53 5.18 11.83 12.74
C ASP A 53 6.58 11.31 12.32
N THR A 54 6.91 10.07 12.72
CA THR A 54 8.16 9.41 12.33
C THR A 54 8.18 9.15 10.82
N LEU A 55 7.09 8.62 10.26
CA LEU A 55 6.97 8.36 8.83
C LEU A 55 7.08 9.65 8.00
N HIS A 56 6.41 10.73 8.41
CA HIS A 56 6.53 12.05 7.77
C HIS A 56 7.99 12.51 7.73
N THR A 57 8.69 12.43 8.86
CA THR A 57 10.10 12.83 8.95
C THR A 57 10.99 12.02 7.98
N LEU A 58 10.76 10.71 7.88
CA LEU A 58 11.51 9.85 6.96
C LEU A 58 11.22 10.19 5.49
N VAL A 59 9.95 10.38 5.17
CA VAL A 59 9.48 10.73 3.82
C VAL A 59 10.02 12.08 3.40
N ASP A 60 9.94 13.12 4.24
CA ASP A 60 10.44 14.45 3.93
C ASP A 60 11.95 14.43 3.65
N ARG A 61 12.72 13.73 4.49
CA ARG A 61 14.16 13.56 4.29
C ARG A 61 14.45 12.86 2.96
N CYS A 62 13.77 11.75 2.68
CA CYS A 62 13.99 10.97 1.46
C CYS A 62 13.45 11.67 0.19
N ALA A 63 12.45 12.53 0.32
CA ALA A 63 11.88 13.30 -0.79
C ALA A 63 12.73 14.51 -1.18
N ALA A 64 13.48 15.09 -0.22
CA ALA A 64 14.35 16.24 -0.46
C ALA A 64 15.38 15.96 -1.57
N ASP A 65 15.94 14.75 -1.59
CA ASP A 65 16.93 14.32 -2.60
C ASP A 65 16.30 13.93 -3.95
N GLN A 66 14.97 13.89 -4.02
CA GLN A 66 14.20 13.39 -5.17
C GLN A 66 13.48 14.49 -5.96
N PHE A 67 13.60 15.76 -5.53
CA PHE A 67 12.94 16.92 -6.15
C PHE A 67 11.43 16.74 -6.40
N LEU A 68 10.74 16.02 -5.50
CA LEU A 68 9.29 15.81 -5.59
C LEU A 68 8.55 17.14 -5.51
N ASN A 69 7.43 17.29 -6.23
CA ASN A 69 6.45 18.33 -5.94
C ASN A 69 5.53 17.92 -4.76
N ASP A 70 4.66 18.81 -4.31
CA ASP A 70 3.83 18.55 -3.12
C ASP A 70 2.89 17.35 -3.29
N LYS A 71 2.30 17.20 -4.47
CA LYS A 71 1.44 16.05 -4.80
C LYS A 71 2.23 14.75 -4.82
N GLU A 72 3.43 14.76 -5.38
CA GLU A 72 4.32 13.61 -5.39
C GLU A 72 4.86 13.29 -3.99
N ARG A 73 5.08 14.28 -3.13
CA ARG A 73 5.45 14.06 -1.72
C ARG A 73 4.34 13.35 -0.96
N GLU A 74 3.10 13.80 -1.12
CA GLU A 74 1.93 13.16 -0.52
C GLU A 74 1.75 11.73 -1.04
N ALA A 75 1.92 11.53 -2.35
CA ALA A 75 1.93 10.19 -2.92
C ALA A 75 3.07 9.34 -2.35
N TYR A 76 4.29 9.87 -2.22
CA TYR A 76 5.40 9.12 -1.64
C TYR A 76 5.13 8.71 -0.19
N PHE A 77 4.52 9.61 0.60
CA PHE A 77 4.03 9.26 1.94
C PHE A 77 3.05 8.09 1.90
N GLY A 78 2.02 8.16 1.04
CA GLY A 78 1.03 7.09 0.89
C GLY A 78 1.64 5.76 0.46
N TYR A 79 2.59 5.80 -0.48
CA TYR A 79 3.31 4.61 -0.93
C TYR A 79 4.05 3.95 0.23
N VAL A 80 4.86 4.71 0.97
CA VAL A 80 5.67 4.17 2.08
C VAL A 80 4.76 3.68 3.21
N LEU A 81 3.71 4.43 3.55
CA LEU A 81 2.72 4.02 4.54
C LEU A 81 2.13 2.66 4.19
N GLY A 82 1.59 2.51 2.98
CA GLY A 82 0.97 1.27 2.53
C GLY A 82 1.96 0.11 2.46
N ARG A 83 3.17 0.36 1.94
CA ARG A 83 4.24 -0.64 1.82
C ARG A 83 4.68 -1.17 3.19
N MET A 84 4.94 -0.30 4.15
CA MET A 84 5.41 -0.66 5.49
C MET A 84 4.30 -1.23 6.36
N ALA A 85 3.07 -0.70 6.27
CA ALA A 85 1.94 -1.29 6.98
C ALA A 85 1.69 -2.72 6.51
N ARG A 86 1.85 -3.02 5.20
CA ARG A 86 1.83 -4.39 4.70
C ARG A 86 2.93 -5.25 5.32
N ASP A 87 4.17 -4.77 5.42
CA ASP A 87 5.25 -5.52 6.10
C ASP A 87 4.89 -5.88 7.55
N GLY A 88 4.26 -4.96 8.29
CA GLY A 88 3.82 -5.20 9.67
C GLY A 88 2.56 -6.08 9.79
N LEU A 89 1.69 -6.09 8.78
CA LEU A 89 0.44 -6.87 8.75
C LEU A 89 0.66 -8.32 8.31
N ASP A 90 1.57 -8.58 7.38
CA ASP A 90 1.86 -9.92 6.84
C ASP A 90 2.12 -10.99 7.93
N PRO A 91 3.03 -10.78 8.91
CA PRO A 91 3.25 -11.77 9.96
C PRO A 91 2.02 -12.02 10.84
N ARG A 92 1.14 -11.02 11.00
CA ARG A 92 -0.10 -11.14 11.77
C ARG A 92 -1.17 -11.93 11.02
N LEU A 93 -1.33 -11.66 9.72
CA LEU A 93 -2.18 -12.47 8.84
C LEU A 93 -1.73 -13.93 8.83
N LYS A 94 -0.42 -14.16 8.72
CA LYS A 94 0.17 -15.50 8.78
C LYS A 94 -0.11 -16.20 10.11
N ALA A 95 -0.08 -15.48 11.23
CA ALA A 95 -0.43 -16.02 12.55
C ALA A 95 -1.91 -16.46 12.65
N GLU A 96 -2.82 -15.75 11.98
CA GLU A 96 -4.22 -16.17 11.80
C GLU A 96 -4.39 -17.26 10.72
N GLY A 97 -3.29 -17.72 10.11
CA GLY A 97 -3.30 -18.69 9.04
C GLY A 97 -3.92 -18.16 7.75
N ILE A 98 -3.87 -16.86 7.50
CA ILE A 98 -4.37 -16.22 6.27
C ILE A 98 -3.16 -15.79 5.43
N PRO A 99 -2.88 -16.45 4.29
CA PRO A 99 -1.82 -16.00 3.38
C PRO A 99 -2.20 -14.66 2.75
N ALA A 100 -1.32 -13.66 2.80
CA ALA A 100 -1.63 -12.33 2.30
C ALA A 100 -1.69 -12.28 0.75
N ASP A 101 -0.90 -13.13 0.09
CA ASP A 101 -0.93 -13.36 -1.37
C ASP A 101 -2.28 -13.90 -1.87
N LEU A 102 -3.01 -14.65 -1.03
CA LEU A 102 -4.38 -15.08 -1.33
C LEU A 102 -5.32 -13.88 -1.44
N ILE A 103 -5.18 -12.89 -0.54
CA ILE A 103 -5.98 -11.66 -0.57
C ILE A 103 -5.65 -10.86 -1.83
N ASP A 104 -4.37 -10.68 -2.12
CA ASP A 104 -3.92 -9.95 -3.31
C ASP A 104 -4.47 -10.58 -4.59
N LYS A 105 -4.37 -11.91 -4.72
CA LYS A 105 -4.90 -12.65 -5.86
C LYS A 105 -6.42 -12.55 -5.97
N ALA A 106 -7.15 -12.65 -4.86
CA ALA A 106 -8.61 -12.59 -4.84
C ALA A 106 -9.15 -11.24 -5.33
N LEU A 107 -8.36 -10.18 -5.17
CA LEU A 107 -8.76 -8.80 -5.47
C LEU A 107 -8.07 -8.22 -6.69
N ASP A 108 -7.31 -9.03 -7.43
CA ASP A 108 -6.55 -8.59 -8.60
C ASP A 108 -5.61 -7.41 -8.27
N ILE A 109 -4.81 -7.64 -7.23
CA ILE A 109 -3.83 -6.71 -6.66
C ILE A 109 -2.43 -7.24 -6.92
N GLY A 110 -1.48 -6.36 -7.25
CA GLY A 110 -0.09 -6.68 -7.56
C GLY A 110 0.38 -6.14 -8.91
N PRO A 111 1.69 -6.27 -9.22
CA PRO A 111 2.26 -5.79 -10.49
C PRO A 111 1.52 -6.38 -11.70
N GLY A 112 1.05 -5.52 -12.61
CA GLY A 112 0.34 -5.93 -13.83
C GLY A 112 -1.15 -6.23 -13.66
N ASN A 113 -1.68 -6.19 -12.43
CA ASN A 113 -3.11 -6.39 -12.16
C ASN A 113 -3.87 -5.05 -12.18
N ALA A 114 -5.21 -5.10 -12.13
CA ALA A 114 -6.04 -3.89 -12.14
C ALA A 114 -5.72 -2.93 -10.98
N ASN A 115 -5.37 -3.49 -9.81
CA ASN A 115 -5.06 -2.74 -8.59
C ASN A 115 -6.20 -1.77 -8.21
N ASN A 116 -7.45 -2.06 -8.58
CA ASN A 116 -8.55 -1.11 -8.43
C ASN A 116 -8.69 -0.69 -6.97
N PRO A 117 -8.38 0.56 -6.63
CA PRO A 117 -8.50 0.99 -5.25
C PRO A 117 -9.97 1.04 -4.89
N ALA A 118 -10.33 0.22 -3.91
CA ALA A 118 -11.58 0.47 -3.22
C ALA A 118 -11.31 1.68 -2.32
N THR A 119 -11.95 2.83 -2.59
CA THR A 119 -11.92 4.00 -1.68
C THR A 119 -12.42 3.62 -0.28
N GLN A 120 -13.18 2.52 -0.20
CA GLN A 120 -13.54 1.81 1.01
C GLN A 120 -13.58 0.31 0.71
N VAL A 121 -13.10 -0.53 1.63
CA VAL A 121 -13.24 -1.99 1.52
C VAL A 121 -14.72 -2.35 1.47
N THR A 122 -15.17 -2.96 0.37
CA THR A 122 -16.58 -3.26 0.17
C THR A 122 -16.94 -4.66 0.65
N GLN A 123 -18.23 -4.90 0.89
CA GLN A 123 -18.74 -6.26 1.09
C GLN A 123 -18.51 -7.17 -0.13
N GLY A 124 -18.35 -6.60 -1.33
CA GLY A 124 -17.97 -7.34 -2.53
C GLY A 124 -16.55 -7.90 -2.43
N ASP A 125 -15.61 -7.09 -1.94
CA ASP A 125 -14.22 -7.47 -1.76
C ASP A 125 -14.09 -8.57 -0.70
N LEU A 126 -14.77 -8.40 0.44
CA LEU A 126 -14.80 -9.41 1.50
C LEU A 126 -15.41 -10.74 1.03
N ARG A 127 -16.44 -10.70 0.16
CA ARG A 127 -16.98 -11.91 -0.46
C ARG A 127 -15.98 -12.60 -1.38
N ARG A 128 -15.22 -11.85 -2.19
CA ARG A 128 -14.17 -12.42 -3.05
C ARG A 128 -13.08 -13.10 -2.23
N VAL A 129 -12.64 -12.47 -1.14
CA VAL A 129 -11.65 -13.06 -0.21
C VAL A 129 -12.22 -14.30 0.46
N SER A 130 -13.49 -14.28 0.90
CA SER A 130 -14.18 -15.44 1.46
C SER A 130 -14.23 -16.63 0.48
N THR A 131 -14.53 -16.37 -0.80
CA THR A 131 -14.47 -17.38 -1.86
C THR A 131 -13.06 -17.93 -2.02
N ALA A 132 -12.04 -17.08 -2.09
CA ALA A 132 -10.65 -17.51 -2.22
C ALA A 132 -10.15 -18.33 -1.02
N LEU A 133 -10.57 -17.96 0.21
CA LEU A 133 -10.30 -18.75 1.42
C LEU A 133 -10.92 -20.15 1.30
N THR A 134 -12.19 -20.23 0.87
CA THR A 134 -12.90 -21.51 0.68
C THR A 134 -12.18 -22.39 -0.34
N GLU A 135 -11.77 -21.82 -1.48
CA GLU A 135 -11.02 -22.52 -2.53
C GLU A 135 -9.64 -23.00 -2.03
N ALA A 136 -9.02 -22.26 -1.11
CA ALA A 136 -7.79 -22.65 -0.43
C ALA A 136 -8.00 -23.64 0.73
N GLY A 137 -9.21 -24.18 0.91
CA GLY A 137 -9.55 -25.12 1.97
C GLY A 137 -9.66 -24.51 3.36
N LYS A 138 -9.80 -23.18 3.46
CA LYS A 138 -10.00 -22.45 4.72
C LYS A 138 -11.46 -22.03 4.82
N ASP A 139 -12.11 -22.45 5.90
CA ASP A 139 -13.51 -22.10 6.18
C ASP A 139 -13.61 -20.61 6.60
N PRO A 140 -14.22 -19.73 5.79
CA PRO A 140 -14.32 -18.31 6.12
C PRO A 140 -15.14 -18.05 7.41
N ALA A 141 -16.04 -18.97 7.78
CA ALA A 141 -16.80 -18.86 9.03
C ALA A 141 -15.93 -19.08 10.28
N LYS A 142 -14.73 -19.65 10.12
CA LYS A 142 -13.76 -19.84 11.20
C LYS A 142 -12.73 -18.71 11.30
N VAL A 143 -12.74 -17.76 10.36
CA VAL A 143 -11.90 -16.57 10.45
C VAL A 143 -12.40 -15.69 11.58
N THR A 144 -11.51 -15.36 12.51
CA THR A 144 -11.83 -14.56 13.69
C THR A 144 -12.16 -13.11 13.29
N PRO A 145 -12.83 -12.33 14.17
CA PRO A 145 -12.98 -10.89 13.95
C PRO A 145 -11.64 -10.17 13.78
N VAL A 146 -10.58 -10.64 14.47
CA VAL A 146 -9.21 -10.14 14.31
C VAL A 146 -8.69 -10.42 12.90
N GLY A 147 -8.84 -11.65 12.41
CA GLY A 147 -8.47 -12.04 11.06
C GLY A 147 -9.17 -11.19 9.98
N TRP A 148 -10.47 -10.94 10.13
CA TRP A 148 -11.20 -10.04 9.22
C TRP A 148 -10.74 -8.58 9.32
N GLY A 149 -10.38 -8.11 10.51
CA GLY A 149 -9.74 -6.80 10.71
C GLY A 149 -8.41 -6.70 9.97
N LEU A 150 -7.57 -7.73 10.07
CA LEU A 150 -6.29 -7.80 9.35
C LEU A 150 -6.46 -7.86 7.83
N ILE A 151 -7.43 -8.64 7.32
CA ILE A 151 -7.76 -8.66 5.89
C ILE A 151 -8.15 -7.25 5.42
N THR A 152 -9.02 -6.57 6.17
CA THR A 152 -9.48 -5.23 5.82
C THR A 152 -8.32 -4.23 5.81
N ALA A 153 -7.47 -4.26 6.84
CA ALA A 153 -6.28 -3.40 6.94
C ALA A 153 -5.28 -3.68 5.81
N TRP A 154 -5.09 -4.94 5.42
CA TRP A 154 -4.25 -5.32 4.30
C TRP A 154 -4.76 -4.72 3.00
N ILE A 155 -6.06 -4.87 2.71
CA ILE A 155 -6.68 -4.29 1.50
C ILE A 155 -6.48 -2.76 1.48
N ALA A 156 -6.75 -2.08 2.60
CA ALA A 156 -6.60 -0.64 2.71
C ALA A 156 -5.14 -0.18 2.50
N ALA A 157 -4.18 -0.80 3.18
CA ALA A 157 -2.75 -0.51 3.02
C ALA A 157 -2.28 -0.73 1.57
N THR A 158 -2.88 -1.71 0.89
CA THR A 158 -2.55 -2.01 -0.50
C THR A 158 -3.11 -0.98 -1.47
N ALA A 159 -4.38 -0.60 -1.31
CA ALA A 159 -4.99 0.46 -2.10
C ALA A 159 -4.18 1.75 -1.95
N GLN A 160 -3.83 2.11 -0.71
CA GLN A 160 -2.98 3.27 -0.42
C GLN A 160 -1.63 3.20 -1.17
N MET A 161 -0.97 2.04 -1.15
CA MET A 161 0.34 1.86 -1.80
C MET A 161 0.25 2.02 -3.33
N PHE A 162 -0.72 1.37 -3.98
CA PHE A 162 -0.82 1.40 -5.44
C PHE A 162 -1.45 2.70 -5.97
N ASP A 163 -2.33 3.35 -5.22
CA ASP A 163 -2.86 4.68 -5.56
C ASP A 163 -1.77 5.73 -5.57
N ALA A 164 -0.95 5.72 -4.52
CA ALA A 164 0.24 6.53 -4.46
C ALA A 164 1.18 6.24 -5.63
N LEU A 165 1.43 4.96 -5.94
CA LEU A 165 2.36 4.58 -7.00
C LEU A 165 1.93 5.14 -8.38
N ARG A 166 0.62 5.15 -8.69
CA ARG A 166 0.10 5.76 -9.95
C ARG A 166 0.35 7.26 -10.08
N VAL A 167 0.61 7.96 -8.98
CA VAL A 167 0.95 9.39 -8.98
C VAL A 167 2.46 9.59 -9.13
N LEU A 168 3.26 8.61 -8.70
CA LEU A 168 4.72 8.63 -8.71
C LEU A 168 5.32 8.10 -10.02
N ASP A 169 4.59 7.25 -10.72
CA ASP A 169 4.86 6.77 -12.09
C ASP A 169 4.36 7.79 -13.11
#